data_AF-A0A6L8EC58-F1
#
_entry.id   AF-A0A6L8EC58-F1
#
_cell.length_a   1.000
_cell.length_b   1.000
_cell.length_c   1.000
_cell.angle_alpha   90.00
_cell.angle_beta   90.00
_cell.angle_gamma   90.00
#
_symmetry.space_group_name_H-M   'P 1'
#
loop_
_entity.id
_entity.type
_entity.pdbx_description
1 polymer ?
#
loop_
_entity_poly.entity_id
_entity_poly.type
_entity_poly.pdbx_seq_one_letter_code
_entity_poly.pdbx_strand_id
1 'polypeptide(L)' 'MSLSHKFQVEIQFLPATEKYLATSPDIPGLVLEADTLDDLWTEAKTEIPYLLYHNCGIRSGDETVISVR' A
#
# COMPACT_ATOMS: atom_id res chain seq x y z
N MET A 1 10.33 23.54 1.18
CA MET A 1 8.90 23.21 1.07
C MET A 1 8.82 21.70 1.08
N SER A 2 8.13 21.09 2.06
CA SER A 2 7.88 19.64 2.03
C SER A 2 6.83 19.37 0.97
N LEU A 3 7.09 18.44 0.06
CA LEU A 3 6.08 17.95 -0.89
C LEU A 3 5.25 16.89 -0.16
N SER A 4 3.93 17.09 -0.09
CA SER A 4 3.00 16.12 0.48
C SER A 4 2.43 15.26 -0.64
N HIS A 5 2.65 13.94 -0.55
CA HIS A 5 2.18 12.97 -1.52
C HIS A 5 1.01 12.17 -0.94
N LYS A 6 -0.05 12.01 -1.72
CA LYS A 6 -1.24 11.24 -1.35
C LYS A 6 -1.36 10.02 -2.25
N PHE A 7 -1.56 8.86 -1.64
CA PHE A 7 -1.75 7.59 -2.32
C PHE A 7 -3.02 6.90 -1.81
N GLN A 8 -3.75 6.24 -2.69
CA GLN A 8 -4.92 5.43 -2.37
C GLN A 8 -4.58 3.94 -2.43
N VAL A 9 -4.96 3.19 -1.40
CA VAL A 9 -4.91 1.72 -1.37
C VAL A 9 -6.34 1.21 -1.26
N GLU A 10 -6.69 0.26 -2.13
CA GLU A 10 -7.98 -0.41 -2.14
C GLU A 10 -7.82 -1.81 -1.57
N ILE A 11 -8.66 -2.16 -0.58
CA ILE A 11 -8.69 -3.50 0.01
C ILE A 11 -9.98 -4.20 -0.40
N GLN A 12 -9.84 -5.39 -0.99
CA GLN A 12 -10.96 -6.22 -1.41
C GLN A 12 -10.90 -7.57 -0.71
N PHE A 13 -12.02 -8.03 -0.16
CA PHE A 13 -12.13 -9.42 0.29
C PHE A 13 -12.48 -10.31 -0.91
N LEU A 14 -11.68 -11.35 -1.14
CA LEU A 14 -11.84 -12.32 -2.22
C LEU A 14 -12.54 -13.58 -1.68
N PRO A 15 -13.85 -13.80 -1.95
CA PRO A 15 -14.59 -14.91 -1.36
C PRO A 15 -14.14 -16.29 -1.86
N ALA A 16 -13.52 -16.35 -3.04
CA ALA A 16 -13.07 -17.61 -3.64
C ALA A 16 -11.86 -18.20 -2.92
N THR A 17 -11.02 -17.35 -2.33
CA THR A 17 -9.79 -17.74 -1.62
C THR A 17 -9.86 -17.44 -0.13
N GLU A 18 -10.91 -16.77 0.33
CA GLU A 18 -11.08 -16.27 1.70
C GLU A 18 -9.94 -15.34 2.15
N LYS A 19 -9.37 -14.57 1.22
CA LYS A 19 -8.24 -13.65 1.46
C LYS A 19 -8.61 -12.19 1.26
N TYR A 20 -7.84 -11.31 1.88
CA TYR A 20 -7.84 -9.88 1.59
C TYR A 20 -6.76 -9.55 0.57
N LEU A 21 -7.12 -8.81 -0.47
CA LEU A 21 -6.24 -8.31 -1.50
C LEU A 21 -6.13 -6.79 -1.37
N ALA A 22 -4.91 -6.27 -1.14
CA ALA A 22 -4.62 -4.84 -1.24
C ALA A 22 -3.97 -4.53 -2.59
N THR A 23 -4.51 -3.53 -3.29
CA THR A 23 -3.92 -2.98 -4.52
C THR A 23 -3.93 -1.46 -4.50
N SER A 24 -3.15 -0.81 -5.36
CA SER A 24 -3.18 0.64 -5.49
C SER A 24 -2.99 1.07 -6.93
N PRO A 25 -3.84 1.96 -7.47
CA PRO A 25 -3.58 2.61 -8.76
C PRO A 25 -2.43 3.63 -8.68
N ASP A 26 -2.14 4.16 -7.48
CA ASP A 26 -1.15 5.22 -7.26
C ASP A 26 0.24 4.69 -6.89
N ILE A 27 0.32 3.43 -6.44
CA ILE A 27 1.57 2.77 -6.05
C ILE A 27 1.81 1.60 -7.00
N PRO A 28 2.56 1.81 -8.09
CA PRO A 28 2.84 0.76 -9.07
C PRO A 28 3.47 -0.47 -8.42
N GLY A 29 2.91 -1.64 -8.70
CA GLY A 29 3.41 -2.91 -8.16
C GLY A 29 2.87 -3.30 -6.79
N LEU A 30 2.01 -2.49 -6.16
CA LEU A 30 1.37 -2.88 -4.91
C LEU A 30 0.29 -3.94 -5.17
N VAL A 31 0.60 -5.18 -4.80
CA VAL A 31 -0.32 -6.32 -4.78
C VAL A 31 0.04 -7.14 -3.56
N LEU A 32 -0.80 -7.13 -2.52
CA LEU A 32 -0.60 -7.90 -1.29
C LEU A 32 -1.82 -8.76 -1.01
N GLU A 33 -1.60 -10.02 -0.64
CA GLU A 33 -2.67 -10.97 -0.33
C GLU A 33 -2.42 -11.61 1.03
N ALA A 34 -3.39 -11.51 1.94
CA ALA A 34 -3.26 -12.11 3.26
C ALA A 34 -4.59 -12.67 3.78
N ASP A 35 -4.51 -13.59 4.74
CA ASP A 35 -5.69 -14.27 5.29
C ASP A 35 -6.48 -13.34 6.23
N THR A 36 -5.82 -12.37 6.87
CA THR A 36 -6.44 -11.39 7.76
C THR A 36 -6.03 -9.95 7.43
N LEU A 37 -6.83 -8.97 7.89
CA LEU A 37 -6.48 -7.56 7.76
C LEU A 37 -5.21 -7.19 8.56
N ASP A 38 -4.95 -7.86 9.69
CA ASP A 38 -3.76 -7.62 10.50
C ASP A 38 -2.48 -8.11 9.81
N ASP A 39 -2.55 -9.26 9.14
CA ASP A 39 -1.45 -9.79 8.32
C ASP A 39 -1.20 -8.88 7.12
N LEU A 40 -2.27 -8.47 6.42
CA LEU A 40 -2.18 -7.54 5.30
C LEU A 40 -1.53 -6.21 5.71
N TRP A 41 -1.89 -5.69 6.88
CA TRP A 41 -1.30 -4.48 7.43
C TRP A 41 0.18 -4.66 7.81
N THR A 42 0.55 -5.85 8.27
CA THR A 42 1.94 -6.19 8.59
C THR A 42 2.80 -6.23 7.33
N GLU A 43 2.30 -6.83 6.26
CA GLU A 43 2.98 -6.83 4.95
C GLU A 43 3.04 -5.43 4.35
N ALA A 44 1.94 -4.68 4.41
CA ALA A 44 1.85 -3.32 3.87
C ALA A 44 2.87 -2.36 4.50
N LYS A 45 3.15 -2.48 5.80
CA LYS A 45 4.18 -1.70 6.49
C LYS A 45 5.58 -1.91 5.94
N THR A 46 5.86 -3.06 5.35
CA THR A 46 7.16 -3.38 4.77
C THR A 46 7.20 -3.01 3.29
N GLU A 47 6.18 -3.41 2.53
CA GLU A 47 6.22 -3.28 1.07
C GLU A 47 5.84 -1.89 0.56
N ILE A 48 4.90 -1.19 1.19
CA ILE A 48 4.51 0.15 0.73
C ILE A 48 5.72 1.11 0.76
N PRO A 49 6.50 1.23 1.86
CA PRO A 49 7.69 2.09 1.85
C PRO A 49 8.71 1.70 0.78
N TYR A 50 8.90 0.40 0.54
CA TYR A 50 9.80 -0.09 -0.50
C TYR A 50 9.34 0.35 -1.90
N LEU A 51 8.07 0.14 -2.22
CA LEU A 51 7.48 0.53 -3.52
C LEU A 51 7.44 2.05 -3.70
N LEU A 52 7.14 2.80 -2.65
CA LEU A 52 7.17 4.27 -2.70
C LEU A 52 8.57 4.79 -3.01
N TYR A 53 9.61 4.20 -2.42
CA TYR A 53 10.99 4.58 -2.70
C TYR A 53 11.42 4.20 -4.12
N HIS A 54 11.18 2.96 -4.53
CA HIS A 54 11.70 2.43 -5.79
C HIS A 54 10.86 2.81 -7.03
N ASN A 55 9.54 2.88 -6.90
CA ASN A 55 8.63 3.05 -8.03
C ASN A 55 8.04 4.47 -8.09
N CYS A 56 7.90 5.15 -6.94
CA CYS A 56 7.37 6.51 -6.88
C CYS A 56 8.46 7.58 -6.64
N GLY A 57 9.70 7.18 -6.37
CA GLY A 57 10.82 8.09 -6.13
C GLY A 57 10.72 8.90 -4.83
N ILE A 58 9.86 8.49 -3.91
CA ILE A 58 9.62 9.16 -2.63
C ILE A 58 10.80 8.91 -1.69
N ARG A 59 11.34 9.97 -1.09
CA ARG A 59 12.54 9.89 -0.25
C ARG A 59 12.21 10.03 1.23
N SER A 60 13.14 9.57 2.06
CA SER A 60 13.12 9.81 3.50
C SER A 60 13.16 11.31 3.77
N GLY A 61 12.02 11.89 4.15
CA GLY A 61 11.82 13.32 4.37
C GLY A 61 10.58 13.89 3.69
N ASP A 62 10.05 13.20 2.68
CA ASP A 62 8.78 13.56 2.06
C ASP A 62 7.60 13.13 2.96
N GLU A 63 6.59 13.99 3.06
CA GLU A 63 5.38 13.66 3.80
C GLU A 63 4.48 12.79 2.92
N THR A 64 4.11 11.61 3.42
CA THR A 64 3.25 10.66 2.70
C THR A 64 1.97 10.41 3.46
N VAL A 65 0.85 10.43 2.75
CA VAL A 65 -0.47 10.10 3.29
C VAL A 65 -1.04 8.95 2.48
N ILE A 66 -1.36 7.84 3.16
CA ILE A 66 -2.00 6.67 2.56
C ILE A 66 -3.46 6.66 3.00
N SER A 67 -4.36 6.74 2.03
CA SER A 67 -5.80 6.59 2.25
C SER A 67 -6.21 5.17 1.90
N VAL A 68 -6.83 4.46 2.84
CA VAL A 68 -7.34 3.10 2.62
C VAL A 68 -8.84 3.18 2.38
N ARG A 69 -9.32 2.53 1.31
CA ARG A 69 -10.74 2.46 0.94
C ARG A 69 -11.21 1.02 0.82
#